data_AF-A0A949FMW8-F1
#
_entry.id   AF-A0A949FMW8-F1
#
_cell.length_a   1.000
_cell.length_b   1.000
_cell.length_c   1.000
_cell.angle_alpha   90.00
_cell.angle_beta   90.00
_cell.angle_gamma   90.00
#
_symmetry.space_group_name_H-M   'P 1'
#
loop_
_entity.id
_entity.type
_entity.pdbx_description
1 polymer ?
#
loop_
_entity_poly.entity_id
_entity_poly.type
_entity_poly.pdbx_seq_one_letter_code
_entity_poly.pdbx_strand_id
1 'polypeptide(L)'
;MPKLPKRSVVSDKAIEAFKGLQEQIEAAEKLLRKLPGARTSDAKVYLSEIFPQDHSNDMGTSLQLVGDPGELRVCNCIFNPSDGEEECSTKRLVDYSAVTRIAIAKKIPELIQLARAAEGTVVEAAREAAASIEQAISEHLEV
;
A
#
# COMPACT_ATOMS: atom_id res chain seq x y z
N MET A 1 -43.82 10.96 26.62
CA MET A 1 -42.93 10.55 25.51
C MET A 1 -41.51 10.41 26.06
N PRO A 2 -40.91 9.21 26.14
CA PRO A 2 -39.50 9.08 26.51
C PRO A 2 -38.61 9.53 25.35
N LYS A 3 -37.59 10.32 25.68
CA LYS A 3 -36.69 11.05 24.77
C LYS A 3 -35.87 10.10 23.88
N LEU A 4 -35.72 10.49 22.61
CA LEU A 4 -34.77 9.89 21.67
C LEU A 4 -33.35 9.88 22.27
N PRO A 5 -32.56 8.80 22.12
CA PRO A 5 -31.19 8.76 22.60
C PRO A 5 -30.33 9.79 21.86
N LYS A 6 -29.48 10.48 22.62
CA LYS A 6 -28.60 11.56 22.17
C LYS A 6 -27.52 11.02 21.22
N ARG A 7 -27.16 11.86 20.23
CA ARG A 7 -26.01 11.75 19.31
C ARG A 7 -24.86 10.91 19.88
N SER A 8 -24.34 9.96 19.10
CA SER A 8 -23.15 9.19 19.43
C SER A 8 -21.98 10.13 19.80
N VAL A 9 -21.51 10.03 21.03
CA VAL A 9 -20.50 10.94 21.60
C VAL A 9 -19.12 10.32 21.38
N VAL A 10 -18.45 10.69 20.29
CA VAL A 10 -16.99 10.53 20.17
C VAL A 10 -16.37 11.68 20.98
N SER A 11 -15.41 11.39 21.86
CA SER A 11 -14.79 12.42 22.71
C SER A 11 -13.88 13.36 21.89
N ASP A 12 -13.77 14.63 22.29
CA ASP A 12 -12.89 15.61 21.62
C ASP A 12 -11.44 15.12 21.55
N LYS A 13 -10.96 14.45 22.59
CA LYS A 13 -9.63 13.82 22.62
C LYS A 13 -9.45 12.75 21.54
N ALA A 14 -10.49 11.94 21.29
CA ALA A 14 -10.44 10.94 20.23
C ALA A 14 -10.46 11.62 18.85
N ILE A 15 -11.24 12.69 18.68
CA ILE A 15 -11.26 13.47 17.43
C ILE A 15 -9.87 14.07 17.13
N GLU A 16 -9.22 14.69 18.12
CA GLU A 16 -7.87 15.23 17.97
C GLU A 16 -6.84 14.13 17.63
N ALA A 17 -6.90 12.98 18.32
CA ALA A 17 -6.02 11.86 18.02
C ALA A 17 -6.23 11.32 16.59
N PHE A 18 -7.47 11.24 16.12
CA PHE A 18 -7.77 10.81 14.74
C PHE A 18 -7.31 11.82 13.70
N LYS A 19 -7.40 13.13 13.98
CA LYS A 19 -6.84 14.17 13.12
C LYS A 19 -5.32 14.05 13.04
N GLY A 20 -4.63 13.91 14.17
CA GLY A 20 -3.19 13.72 14.20
C GLY A 20 -2.75 12.46 13.45
N LEU A 21 -3.48 11.35 13.60
CA LEU A 21 -3.22 10.13 12.83
C LEU A 21 -3.37 10.37 11.31
N GLN A 22 -4.44 11.06 10.89
CA GLN A 22 -4.69 11.37 9.48
C GLN A 22 -3.56 12.24 8.90
N GLU A 23 -3.09 13.25 9.63
CA GLU A 23 -1.95 14.09 9.22
C GLU A 23 -0.66 13.27 9.01
N GLN A 24 -0.39 12.29 9.88
CA GLN A 24 0.77 11.41 9.73
C GLN A 24 0.64 10.46 8.54
N ILE A 25 -0.57 9.96 8.26
CA ILE A 25 -0.86 9.15 7.07
C ILE A 25 -0.58 9.97 5.80
N GLU A 26 -1.08 11.20 5.73
CA GLU A 26 -0.84 12.10 4.58
C GLU A 26 0.64 12.45 4.41
N ALA A 27 1.37 12.63 5.51
CA ALA A 27 2.81 12.84 5.47
C ALA A 27 3.55 11.61 4.92
N ALA A 28 3.16 10.41 5.33
CA ALA A 28 3.70 9.16 4.81
C ALA A 28 3.41 8.98 3.30
N GLU A 29 2.19 9.28 2.85
CA GLU A 29 1.82 9.25 1.43
C GLU A 29 2.67 10.21 0.59
N LYS A 30 2.87 11.44 1.08
CA LYS A 30 3.77 12.43 0.44
C LYS A 30 5.21 11.93 0.33
N LEU A 31 5.70 11.19 1.33
CA LEU A 31 7.02 10.58 1.31
C LEU A 31 7.08 9.44 0.28
N LEU A 32 6.16 8.48 0.35
CA LEU A 32 6.10 7.32 -0.54
C LEU A 32 5.97 7.74 -2.01
N ARG A 33 5.25 8.82 -2.31
CA ARG A 33 5.15 9.37 -3.68
C ARG A 33 6.51 9.76 -4.29
N LYS A 34 7.46 10.15 -3.44
CA LYS A 34 8.83 10.53 -3.81
C LYS A 34 9.80 9.36 -3.86
N LEU A 35 9.38 8.17 -3.45
CA LEU A 35 10.19 6.95 -3.45
C LEU A 35 9.68 6.02 -4.56
N PRO A 36 10.31 6.00 -5.74
CA PRO A 36 10.01 5.02 -6.80
C PRO A 36 9.95 3.58 -6.31
N GLY A 37 10.77 3.20 -5.33
CA GLY A 37 10.80 1.89 -4.68
C GLY A 37 9.47 1.52 -4.02
N ALA A 38 8.62 2.49 -3.64
CA ALA A 38 7.27 2.22 -3.13
C ALA A 38 6.33 1.57 -4.16
N ARG A 39 6.70 1.58 -5.44
CA ARG A 39 5.93 1.01 -6.55
C ARG A 39 6.40 -0.38 -6.97
N THR A 40 7.45 -0.91 -6.34
CA THR A 40 7.97 -2.24 -6.69
C THR A 40 7.21 -3.34 -5.97
N SER A 41 7.34 -4.57 -6.46
CA SER A 41 6.85 -5.77 -5.77
C SER A 41 7.46 -5.96 -4.39
N ASP A 42 8.64 -5.38 -4.14
CA ASP A 42 9.40 -5.58 -2.91
C ASP A 42 8.90 -4.68 -1.77
N ALA A 43 8.15 -3.63 -2.10
CA ALA A 43 7.58 -2.68 -1.13
C ALA A 43 6.12 -3.01 -0.80
N LYS A 44 5.90 -4.16 -0.15
CA LYS A 44 4.57 -4.65 0.25
C LYS A 44 4.60 -5.16 1.69
N VAL A 45 3.62 -4.80 2.50
CA VAL A 45 3.49 -5.31 3.89
C VAL A 45 2.24 -6.17 4.02
N TYR A 46 2.40 -7.43 4.42
CA TYR A 46 1.28 -8.34 4.62
C TYR A 46 0.47 -7.99 5.87
N LEU A 47 -0.86 -8.03 5.76
CA LEU A 47 -1.79 -7.63 6.81
C LEU A 47 -2.54 -8.81 7.45
N SER A 48 -2.01 -10.03 7.31
CA SER A 48 -2.62 -11.27 7.83
C SER A 48 -2.94 -11.24 9.32
N GLU A 49 -2.11 -10.55 10.12
CA GLU A 49 -2.33 -10.36 11.57
C GLU A 49 -3.53 -9.47 11.89
N ILE A 50 -3.94 -8.59 10.97
CA ILE A 50 -5.04 -7.63 11.14
C ILE A 50 -6.35 -8.24 10.63
N PHE A 51 -6.27 -9.11 9.63
CA PHE A 51 -7.40 -9.78 9.00
C PHE A 51 -7.31 -11.31 9.12
N PRO A 52 -7.38 -11.87 10.35
CA PRO A 52 -7.17 -13.30 10.57
C PRO A 52 -8.26 -14.20 9.97
N GLN A 53 -9.44 -13.66 9.62
CA GLN A 53 -10.58 -14.45 9.10
C GLN A 53 -10.72 -14.44 7.57
N ASP A 54 -9.98 -13.61 6.83
CA ASP A 54 -9.97 -13.69 5.35
C ASP A 54 -9.04 -14.80 4.83
N HIS A 55 -8.45 -15.59 5.72
CA HIS A 55 -7.59 -16.74 5.39
C HIS A 55 -8.27 -18.10 5.58
N SER A 56 -9.54 -18.15 5.98
CA SER A 56 -10.28 -19.41 6.08
C SER A 56 -10.90 -19.80 4.74
N ASN A 57 -10.06 -20.27 3.80
CA ASN A 57 -10.31 -21.36 2.84
C ASN A 57 -9.73 -21.16 1.43
N ASP A 58 -9.33 -19.96 1.00
CA ASP A 58 -8.78 -19.78 -0.34
C ASP A 58 -7.25 -19.62 -0.30
N MET A 59 -6.56 -20.72 -0.61
CA MET A 59 -5.15 -20.75 -0.96
C MET A 59 -4.93 -19.88 -2.21
N GLY A 60 -4.77 -18.57 -2.00
CA GLY A 60 -4.65 -17.61 -3.08
C GLY A 60 -4.92 -16.17 -2.68
N THR A 61 -5.56 -15.91 -1.53
CA THR A 61 -5.88 -14.54 -1.11
C THR A 61 -4.77 -13.91 -0.25
N SER A 62 -4.25 -12.76 -0.65
CA SER A 62 -3.29 -11.96 0.11
C SER A 62 -3.76 -10.51 0.30
N LEU A 63 -3.73 -10.05 1.55
CA LEU A 63 -4.00 -8.66 1.92
C LEU A 63 -2.68 -7.95 2.20
N GLN A 64 -2.41 -6.90 1.43
CA GLN A 64 -1.13 -6.19 1.43
C GLN A 64 -1.37 -4.68 1.54
N LEU A 65 -0.59 -4.00 2.39
CA LEU A 65 -0.49 -2.54 2.39
C LEU A 65 0.55 -2.12 1.34
N VAL A 66 0.15 -1.22 0.45
CA VAL A 66 0.96 -0.73 -0.67
C VAL A 66 0.88 0.79 -0.80
N GLY A 67 1.90 1.39 -1.43
CA GLY A 67 1.99 2.84 -1.69
C GLY A 67 1.66 3.23 -3.13
N ASP A 68 0.57 2.70 -3.69
CA ASP A 68 0.20 2.79 -5.12
C ASP A 68 -0.74 3.98 -5.43
N PRO A 69 -0.47 4.85 -6.43
CA PRO A 69 0.79 5.49 -6.81
C PRO A 69 1.05 6.74 -5.93
N GLY A 70 1.47 6.51 -4.68
CA GLY A 70 1.68 7.55 -3.67
C GLY A 70 0.44 7.87 -2.84
N GLU A 71 -0.50 6.92 -2.76
CA GLU A 71 -1.57 6.84 -1.77
C GLU A 71 -1.44 5.51 -1.03
N LEU A 72 -1.77 5.48 0.26
CA LEU A 72 -1.77 4.24 1.03
C LEU A 72 -3.05 3.47 0.70
N ARG A 73 -2.88 2.23 0.26
CA ARG A 73 -3.99 1.35 -0.13
C ARG A 73 -3.79 -0.03 0.43
N VAL A 74 -4.90 -0.68 0.77
CA VAL A 74 -4.91 -2.13 1.01
C VAL A 74 -5.26 -2.79 -0.31
N CYS A 75 -4.32 -3.57 -0.83
CA CYS A 75 -4.50 -4.44 -1.97
C CYS A 75 -4.97 -5.81 -1.47
N ASN A 76 -6.04 -6.33 -2.07
CA ASN A 76 -6.51 -7.69 -1.88
C ASN A 76 -6.33 -8.43 -3.21
N CYS A 77 -5.35 -9.33 -3.26
CA CYS A 77 -5.04 -10.11 -4.45
C CYS A 77 -5.47 -11.55 -4.25
N ILE A 78 -6.19 -12.09 -5.22
CA ILE A 78 -6.68 -13.47 -5.25
C ILE A 78 -6.01 -14.15 -6.44
N PHE A 79 -5.20 -15.17 -6.17
CA PHE A 79 -4.64 -16.02 -7.21
C PHE A 79 -5.64 -17.10 -7.61
N ASN A 80 -5.99 -17.15 -8.89
CA ASN A 80 -6.79 -18.22 -9.45
C ASN A 80 -5.86 -19.29 -10.06
N PRO A 81 -5.74 -20.47 -9.46
CA PRO A 81 -4.86 -21.53 -9.98
C PRO A 81 -5.36 -22.14 -11.29
N SER A 82 -6.60 -21.86 -11.70
CA SER A 82 -7.24 -22.48 -12.88
C SER A 82 -6.76 -21.85 -14.19
N ASP A 83 -6.54 -20.54 -14.20
CA ASP A 83 -6.06 -19.74 -15.33
C ASP A 83 -4.65 -19.18 -15.08
N GLY A 84 -4.15 -19.28 -13.84
CA GLY A 84 -2.83 -18.79 -13.46
C GLY A 84 -2.79 -17.27 -13.31
N GLU A 85 -3.95 -16.62 -13.19
CA GLU A 85 -4.07 -15.17 -13.09
C GLU A 85 -4.20 -14.70 -11.62
N GLU A 86 -3.75 -13.47 -11.37
CA GLU A 86 -3.93 -12.79 -10.08
C GLU A 86 -4.91 -11.63 -10.26
N GLU A 87 -6.04 -11.70 -9.57
CA GLU A 87 -7.02 -10.62 -9.54
C GLU A 87 -6.78 -9.77 -8.29
N CYS A 88 -6.38 -8.52 -8.47
CA CYS A 88 -6.16 -7.57 -7.38
C CYS A 88 -7.24 -6.49 -7.33
N SER A 89 -7.77 -6.23 -6.14
CA SER A 89 -8.64 -5.10 -5.83
C SER A 89 -8.00 -4.20 -4.79
N THR A 90 -8.26 -2.89 -4.84
CA THR A 90 -7.69 -1.94 -3.87
C THR A 90 -8.78 -1.19 -3.09
N LYS A 91 -8.52 -0.93 -1.80
CA LYS A 91 -9.36 -0.09 -0.93
C LYS A 91 -8.50 0.96 -0.25
N ARG A 92 -9.07 2.15 -0.04
CA ARG A 92 -8.37 3.23 0.68
C ARG A 92 -8.51 3.00 2.17
N LEU A 93 -7.55 3.51 2.96
CA LEU A 93 -7.60 3.42 4.42
C LEU A 93 -8.87 4.07 5.01
N VAL A 94 -9.43 5.08 4.32
CA VAL A 94 -10.66 5.78 4.73
C VAL A 94 -11.91 4.90 4.69
N ASP A 95 -11.89 3.82 3.91
CA ASP A 95 -13.01 2.90 3.75
C ASP A 95 -13.09 1.86 4.88
N TYR A 96 -12.05 1.78 5.73
CA TYR A 96 -11.99 0.90 6.88
C TYR A 96 -12.47 1.56 8.17
N SER A 97 -12.93 0.72 9.12
CA SER A 97 -13.28 1.13 10.48
C SER A 97 -12.10 1.84 11.17
N ALA A 98 -12.40 2.70 12.14
CA ALA A 98 -11.37 3.44 12.88
C ALA A 98 -10.34 2.50 13.54
N VAL A 99 -10.77 1.37 14.12
CA VAL A 99 -9.90 0.39 14.76
C VAL A 99 -8.98 -0.28 13.74
N THR A 100 -9.53 -0.73 12.62
CA THR A 100 -8.76 -1.34 11.53
C THR A 100 -7.77 -0.36 10.93
N ARG A 101 -8.17 0.90 10.73
CA ARG A 101 -7.28 1.95 10.23
C ARG A 101 -6.09 2.20 11.15
N ILE A 102 -6.31 2.24 12.47
CA ILE A 102 -5.22 2.33 13.45
C ILE A 102 -4.27 1.13 13.32
N ALA A 103 -4.81 -0.08 13.20
CA ALA A 103 -3.99 -1.30 13.06
C ALA A 103 -3.14 -1.26 11.78
N ILE A 104 -3.73 -0.89 10.65
CA ILE A 104 -3.02 -0.73 9.37
C ILE A 104 -1.97 0.38 9.47
N ALA A 105 -2.30 1.52 10.09
CA ALA A 105 -1.39 2.65 10.20
C ALA A 105 -0.10 2.30 10.96
N LYS A 106 -0.17 1.36 11.93
CA LYS A 106 1.02 0.86 12.63
C LYS A 106 2.01 0.11 11.72
N LYS A 107 1.58 -0.33 10.53
CA LYS A 107 2.41 -1.02 9.53
C LYS A 107 3.04 -0.08 8.50
N ILE A 108 2.65 1.21 8.48
CA ILE A 108 3.21 2.22 7.55
C ILE A 108 4.74 2.36 7.67
N PRO A 109 5.35 2.38 8.89
CA PRO A 109 6.80 2.52 9.00
C PRO A 109 7.57 1.40 8.30
N GLU A 110 7.07 0.16 8.37
CA GLU A 110 7.65 -1.00 7.69
C GLU A 110 7.58 -0.83 6.16
N LEU A 111 6.44 -0.40 5.64
CA LEU A 111 6.29 -0.11 4.21
C LEU A 111 7.29 0.95 3.73
N ILE A 112 7.51 2.02 4.51
CA ILE A 112 8.49 3.06 4.19
C ILE A 112 9.92 2.48 4.15
N GLN A 113 10.26 1.58 5.07
CA GLN A 113 11.57 0.92 5.08
C GLN A 113 11.78 0.05 3.84
N LEU A 114 10.78 -0.76 3.48
CA LEU A 114 10.83 -1.59 2.27
C LEU A 114 10.93 -0.75 1.01
N ALA A 115 10.14 0.32 0.90
CA ALA A 115 10.20 1.26 -0.22
C ALA A 115 11.60 1.88 -0.39
N ARG A 116 12.26 2.25 0.71
CA ARG A 116 13.63 2.78 0.68
C ARG A 116 14.65 1.73 0.26
N ALA A 117 14.51 0.50 0.74
CA ALA A 117 15.41 -0.60 0.37
C ALA A 117 15.29 -0.93 -1.13
N ALA A 118 14.07 -0.86 -1.67
CA ALA A 118 13.78 -1.12 -3.07
C ALA A 118 14.23 -0.03 -4.06
N GLU A 119 14.65 1.15 -3.59
CA GLU A 119 15.16 2.22 -4.45
C GLU A 119 16.34 1.75 -5.31
N GLY A 120 17.23 0.94 -4.74
CA GLY A 120 18.38 0.39 -5.46
C GLY A 120 17.96 -0.44 -6.66
N THR A 121 16.95 -1.30 -6.50
CA THR A 121 16.38 -2.11 -7.59
C THR A 121 15.87 -1.24 -8.74
N VAL A 122 15.18 -0.14 -8.42
CA VAL A 122 14.66 0.77 -9.45
C VAL A 122 15.78 1.50 -10.19
N VAL A 123 16.82 1.94 -9.48
CA VAL A 123 17.98 2.61 -10.08
C VAL A 123 18.72 1.68 -11.03
N GLU A 124 18.99 0.45 -10.63
CA GLU A 124 19.69 -0.52 -11.48
C GLU A 124 18.84 -0.89 -12.71
N ALA A 125 17.55 -1.17 -12.54
CA ALA A 125 16.66 -1.45 -13.66
C ALA A 125 16.59 -0.27 -14.66
N ALA A 126 16.60 0.97 -14.17
CA ALA A 126 16.62 2.15 -15.03
C ALA A 126 17.94 2.28 -15.80
N ARG A 127 19.08 1.96 -15.18
CA ARG A 127 20.40 1.96 -15.83
C ARG A 127 20.50 0.90 -16.91
N GLU A 128 20.06 -0.33 -16.62
CA GLU A 128 20.05 -1.44 -17.58
C GLU A 128 19.16 -1.14 -18.78
N ALA A 129 17.97 -0.56 -18.54
CA ALA A 129 17.07 -0.12 -19.60
C ALA A 129 17.71 0.98 -20.47
N ALA A 130 18.36 1.98 -19.85
CA ALA A 130 19.03 3.04 -20.58
C ALA A 130 20.18 2.51 -21.45
N ALA A 131 21.02 1.62 -20.91
CA ALA A 131 22.11 0.99 -21.66
C ALA A 131 21.60 0.16 -22.85
N SER A 132 20.50 -0.58 -22.64
CA SER A 132 19.87 -1.37 -23.70
C SER A 132 19.31 -0.51 -24.82
N ILE A 133 18.74 0.66 -24.49
CA ILE A 133 18.27 1.65 -25.48
C ILE A 133 19.45 2.25 -26.25
N GLU A 134 20.53 2.62 -25.55
CA GLU A 134 21.74 3.16 -26.18
C GLU A 134 22.35 2.16 -27.17
N GLN A 135 22.48 0.90 -26.78
CA GLN A 135 22.96 -0.17 -27.67
C GLN A 135 22.08 -0.30 -28.93
N ALA A 136 20.76 -0.34 -28.77
CA ALA A 136 19.84 -0.45 -29.91
C ALA A 136 19.92 0.76 -30.87
N ILE A 137 20.16 1.96 -30.34
CA ILE A 137 20.35 3.17 -31.16
C ILE A 137 21.67 3.08 -31.93
N SER A 138 22.77 2.69 -31.27
CA SER A 138 24.09 2.55 -31.91
C SER A 138 24.08 1.52 -33.04
N GLU A 139 23.45 0.36 -32.83
CA GLU A 139 23.30 -0.68 -33.86
C GLU A 139 22.51 -0.19 -35.09
N HIS A 140 21.61 0.79 -34.94
CA HIS A 140 20.86 1.39 -36.04
C HIS A 140 21.58 2.53 -36.77
N LEU A 141 22.61 3.13 -36.16
CA LEU A 141 23.40 4.22 -36.76
C LEU A 141 24.63 3.73 -37.52
N GLU A 142 25.02 2.47 -37.35
CA GLU A 142 26.14 1.83 -38.07
C GLU A 142 25.72 1.11 -39.38
N VAL A 143 24.48 1.33 -39.84
CA VAL A 143 23.92 0.84 -41.13
C VAL A 143 23.81 1.99 -42.12
#